data_AF-A0A920AZ89-F1
#
_entry.id   AF-A0A920AZ89-F1
#
_cell.length_a   1.000
_cell.length_b   1.000
_cell.length_c   1.000
_cell.angle_alpha   90.00
_cell.angle_beta   90.00
_cell.angle_gamma   90.00
#
_symmetry.space_group_name_H-M   'P 1'
#
loop_
_entity.id
_entity.type
_entity.pdbx_description
1 polymer ?
#
loop_
_entity_poly.entity_id
_entity_poly.type
_entity_poly.pdbx_seq_one_letter_code
_entity_poly.pdbx_strand_id
1 'polypeptide(L)' 'MAFRIEKDSMGELQVPAEKYYGAQTQRSLNNFEINDEKFPREFIRAYES' A
#
# COMPACT_ATOMS: atom_id res chain seq x y z
N MET A 1 -11.01 3.92 -13.00
CA MET A 1 -10.45 4.10 -11.63
C MET A 1 -9.65 5.39 -11.61
N ALA A 2 -9.81 6.22 -10.59
CA ALA A 2 -9.02 7.43 -10.41
C ALA A 2 -7.73 7.10 -9.65
N PHE A 3 -6.62 7.72 -10.04
CA PHE A 3 -5.32 7.55 -9.40
C PHE A 3 -4.75 8.91 -9.01
N ARG A 4 -3.98 8.93 -7.93
CA ARG A 4 -3.10 10.05 -7.56
C ARG A 4 -1.65 9.64 -7.73
N ILE A 5 -0.80 10.60 -8.06
CA ILE A 5 0.64 10.37 -8.15
C ILE A 5 1.25 10.62 -6.77
N GLU A 6 1.95 9.63 -6.25
CA GLU A 6 2.67 9.70 -4.98
C GLU A 6 4.17 9.54 -5.24
N LYS A 7 5.00 10.19 -4.44
CA LYS A 7 6.46 10.20 -4.58
C LYS A 7 7.13 9.63 -3.33
N ASP A 8 8.03 8.68 -3.52
CA ASP A 8 8.96 8.21 -2.49
C ASP A 8 10.42 8.41 -2.95
N SER A 9 11.39 7.92 -2.17
CA SER A 9 12.82 8.00 -2.50
C SER A 9 13.21 7.20 -3.76
N MET A 10 12.34 6.30 -4.22
CA MET A 10 12.53 5.48 -5.41
C MET A 10 11.80 6.04 -6.64
N GLY A 11 11.16 7.21 -6.53
CA GLY A 11 10.51 7.91 -7.63
C GLY A 11 9.00 8.08 -7.43
N GLU A 12 8.29 8.28 -8.54
CA GLU A 12 6.85 8.51 -8.57
C GLU A 12 6.10 7.23 -8.96
N LEU A 13 4.91 7.03 -8.38
CA LEU A 13 4.01 5.95 -8.79
C LEU A 13 2.53 6.31 -8.62
N GLN A 14 1.68 5.56 -9.30
CA GLN A 14 0.23 5.71 -9.22
C GLN A 14 -0.32 4.95 -8.02
N VAL A 15 -1.11 5.64 -7.19
CA VAL A 15 -1.85 5.07 -6.06
C VAL A 15 -3.35 5.28 -6.30
N PRO A 16 -4.21 4.26 -6.13
CA PRO A 16 -5.65 4.43 -6.32
C PRO A 16 -6.20 5.52 -5.39
N ALA A 17 -6.98 6.45 -5.93
CA ALA A 17 -7.48 7.60 -5.18
C ALA A 17 -8.43 7.22 -4.02
N GLU A 18 -9.05 6.05 -4.10
CA GLU A 18 -9.97 5.50 -3.09
C GLU A 18 -9.26 4.81 -1.90
N LYS A 19 -7.93 4.68 -1.92
CA LYS A 19 -7.15 4.00 -0.88
C LYS A 19 -6.41 4.99 0.00
N TYR A 20 -6.41 4.73 1.31
CA TYR A 20 -5.75 5.59 2.31
C TYR A 20 -4.23 5.38 2.40
N TYR A 21 -3.69 4.26 1.90
CA TYR A 21 -2.25 4.00 1.91
C TYR A 21 -1.50 4.83 0.86
N GLY A 22 -0.19 5.03 1.02
CA GLY A 22 0.65 5.85 0.14
C GLY A 22 1.63 5.07 -0.77
N ALA A 23 2.67 5.77 -1.24
CA ALA A 23 3.68 5.26 -2.18
C ALA A 23 4.33 3.93 -1.74
N GLN A 24 4.82 3.84 -0.50
CA GLN A 24 5.55 2.66 -0.05
C GLN A 24 4.68 1.41 -0.04
N THR A 25 3.46 1.50 0.50
CA THR A 25 2.52 0.38 0.52
C THR A 25 2.18 -0.06 -0.90
N GLN A 26 1.93 0.88 -1.81
CA GLN A 26 1.65 0.53 -3.21
C GLN A 26 2.86 -0.13 -3.89
N ARG A 27 4.08 0.32 -3.58
CA ARG A 27 5.30 -0.33 -4.08
C ARG A 27 5.48 -1.74 -3.53
N SER A 28 5.17 -1.96 -2.25
CA SER A 28 5.13 -3.30 -1.66
C SER A 28 4.10 -4.20 -2.36
N LEU A 29 2.89 -3.68 -2.65
CA LEU A 29 1.88 -4.43 -3.40
C LEU A 29 2.38 -4.82 -4.81
N ASN A 30 3.08 -3.92 -5.50
CA ASN A 30 3.63 -4.19 -6.84
C ASN A 30 4.80 -5.19 -6.80
N ASN A 31 5.60 -5.19 -5.73
CA ASN A 31 6.81 -6.01 -5.62
C ASN A 31 6.55 -7.40 -5.02
N PHE A 32 5.51 -7.55 -4.20
CA PHE A 32 5.24 -8.75 -3.40
C PHE A 32 3.83 -9.27 -3.64
N GLU A 33 3.50 -9.58 -4.89
CA GLU A 33 2.26 -10.25 -5.25
C GLU A 33 2.37 -11.77 -5.00
N ILE A 34 2.57 -12.14 -3.73
CA ILE A 34 2.81 -13.52 -3.30
C ILE A 34 1.60 -14.00 -2.47
N ASN A 35 0.73 -14.78 -3.11
CA ASN A 35 -0.50 -15.34 -2.53
C ASN A 35 -1.52 -14.28 -2.05
N ASP A 36 -2.74 -14.73 -1.70
CA ASP A 36 -3.83 -13.88 -1.21
C ASP A 36 -3.82 -13.69 0.32
N GLU A 37 -2.77 -14.13 1.00
CA GLU A 37 -2.64 -13.99 2.45
C GLU A 37 -2.43 -12.52 2.82
N LYS A 38 -3.29 -12.01 3.70
CA LYS A 38 -3.24 -10.65 4.22
C LYS A 38 -2.92 -10.67 5.70
N PHE A 39 -2.35 -9.58 6.20
CA PHE A 39 -2.13 -9.43 7.63
C PHE A 39 -3.44 -9.65 8.41
N PRO A 40 -3.42 -10.49 9.46
CA PRO A 40 -4.55 -10.66 10.36
C PRO A 40 -4.98 -9.33 10.96
N ARG A 41 -6.27 -9.17 11.26
CA ARG A 41 -6.82 -7.92 11.79
C ARG A 41 -6.24 -7.58 13.16
N GLU A 42 -5.90 -8.60 13.95
CA GLU A 42 -5.25 -8.50 15.25
C GLU A 42 -3.89 -7.82 15.13
N PHE A 43 -3.11 -8.17 14.10
CA PHE A 43 -1.81 -7.58 13.83
C PHE A 43 -1.94 -6.10 13.46
N ILE A 44 -2.88 -5.77 12.57
CA ILE A 44 -3.15 -4.38 12.17
C ILE A 44 -3.55 -3.55 13.40
N ARG A 45 -4.44 -4.07 14.26
CA ARG A 45 -4.87 -3.37 15.48
C ARG A 45 -3.73 -3.12 16.47
N ALA A 46 -2.82 -4.08 16.63
CA ALA A 46 -1.67 -3.94 17.52
C ALA A 46 -0.64 -2.92 17.00
N TYR A 47 -0.58 -2.71 15.69
CA TYR A 47 0.29 -1.69 15.08
C TYR A 47 -0.25 -0.26 15.26
N GLU A 48 -1.58 -0.13 15.36
CA GLU A 48 -2.28 1.16 15.52
C GLU A 48 -2.48 1.58 16.99
N SER A 49 -2.19 0.69 17.97
CA SER A 49 -2.34 0.93 19.42
C SER A 49 -1.05 1.43 20.06
#